data_AF-Q8ZYY1-F1
#
_entry.id   AF-Q8ZYY1-F1
#
_cell.length_a   1.000
_cell.length_b   1.000
_cell.length_c   1.000
_cell.angle_alpha   90.00
_cell.angle_beta   90.00
_cell.angle_gamma   90.00
#
_symmetry.space_group_name_H-M   'P 1'
#
loop_
_entity.id
_entity.type
_entity.pdbx_description
1 polymer ?
#
loop_
_entity_poly.entity_id
_entity_poly.type
_entity_poly.pdbx_seq_one_letter_code
_entity_poly.pdbx_strand_id
1 'polypeptide(L)'
;MWRAVLAVIAGIAALFALLYGISLVSPPSLKADSFNKTLVLEINAGSVLYASKLEARLVRLVGSRAEYVVECRLHSIYGGFKFARYLCNASAVEPGIYSLEINWPLRAEGTVIIR
;
A
#
# COMPACT_ATOMS: atom_id res chain seq x y z
N MET A 1 2.00 20.83 43.94
CA MET A 1 2.31 21.17 42.54
C MET A 1 2.89 19.98 41.76
N TRP A 2 3.83 19.20 42.31
CA TRP A 2 4.46 18.06 41.60
C TRP A 2 3.52 16.91 41.16
N ARG A 3 2.44 16.65 41.92
CA ARG A 3 1.46 15.60 41.60
C ARG A 3 0.66 15.90 40.33
N ALA A 4 0.36 17.17 40.06
CA ALA A 4 -0.31 17.59 38.83
C ALA A 4 0.63 17.43 37.61
N VAL A 5 1.92 17.72 37.78
CA VAL A 5 2.93 17.53 36.74
C VAL A 5 3.09 16.05 36.37
N LEU A 6 3.11 15.15 37.36
CA LEU A 6 3.15 13.70 37.09
C LEU A 6 1.92 13.19 36.34
N ALA A 7 0.72 13.69 36.65
CA ALA A 7 -0.50 13.31 35.95
C ALA A 7 -0.46 13.73 34.47
N VAL A 8 0.07 14.92 34.18
CA VAL A 8 0.24 15.42 32.80
C VAL A 8 1.25 14.57 32.03
N ILE A 9 2.40 14.25 32.65
CA ILE A 9 3.44 13.42 32.01
C ILE A 9 2.90 12.01 31.72
N ALA A 10 2.20 11.39 32.68
CA ALA A 10 1.60 10.08 32.48
C ALA A 10 0.54 10.08 31.36
N GLY A 11 -0.27 11.14 31.29
CA GLY A 11 -1.24 11.32 30.20
C GLY A 11 -0.59 11.43 28.82
N ILE A 12 0.49 12.21 28.71
CA ILE A 12 1.25 12.35 27.46
C ILE A 12 1.90 11.03 27.05
N ALA A 13 2.48 10.29 28.00
CA ALA A 13 3.10 9.00 27.74
C ALA A 13 2.08 7.96 27.24
N ALA A 14 0.89 7.92 27.84
CA ALA A 14 -0.20 7.05 27.39
C ALA A 14 -0.68 7.41 25.97
N LEU A 15 -0.78 8.71 25.67
CA LEU A 15 -1.14 9.18 24.33
C LEU A 15 -0.09 8.76 23.28
N PHE A 16 1.20 8.87 23.60
CA PHE A 16 2.29 8.43 22.73
C PHE A 16 2.27 6.93 22.48
N ALA A 17 2.05 6.12 23.52
CA ALA A 17 1.93 4.67 23.39
C ALA A 17 0.75 4.28 22.48
N LEU A 18 -0.37 4.99 22.59
CA LEU A 18 -1.56 4.76 21.78
C LEU A 18 -1.34 5.14 20.30
N LEU A 19 -0.70 6.29 20.04
CA LEU A 19 -0.32 6.70 18.68
C LEU A 19 0.66 5.72 18.03
N TYR A 20 1.63 5.23 18.81
CA TYR A 20 2.59 4.23 18.34
C TYR A 20 1.90 2.91 17.98
N GLY A 21 0.98 2.44 18.83
CA GLY A 21 0.18 1.23 18.57
C GLY A 21 -0.66 1.34 17.30
N ILE A 22 -1.31 2.49 17.08
CA ILE A 22 -2.08 2.73 15.84
C ILE A 22 -1.15 2.70 14.61
N SER A 23 0.02 3.33 14.68
CA SER A 23 0.96 3.40 13.56
C SER A 23 1.49 2.03 13.12
N LEU A 24 1.57 1.06 14.03
CA LEU A 24 1.96 -0.32 13.74
C LEU A 24 0.87 -1.10 13.01
N VAL A 25 -0.40 -0.75 13.23
CA VAL A 25 -1.58 -1.42 12.64
C VAL A 25 -2.01 -0.75 11.33
N SER A 26 -1.63 0.51 11.10
CA SER A 26 -1.91 1.22 9.86
C SER A 26 -1.34 0.47 8.65
N PRO A 27 -2.15 0.16 7.63
CA PRO A 27 -1.66 -0.53 6.44
C PRO A 27 -0.60 0.33 5.74
N PRO A 28 0.45 -0.31 5.18
CA PRO A 28 1.49 0.41 4.46
C PRO A 28 0.87 1.18 3.29
N SER A 29 1.17 2.47 3.18
CA SER A 29 0.69 3.30 2.08
C SER A 29 1.23 2.77 0.75
N LEU A 30 0.34 2.28 -0.11
CA LEU A 30 0.67 1.91 -1.48
C LEU A 30 0.72 3.16 -2.36
N LYS A 31 1.83 3.35 -3.08
CA LYS A 31 1.92 4.35 -4.15
C LYS A 31 1.81 3.61 -5.48
N ALA A 32 0.74 3.91 -6.23
CA ALA A 32 0.47 3.31 -7.53
C ALA A 32 0.37 4.40 -8.60
N ASP A 33 1.08 4.24 -9.70
CA ASP A 33 1.01 5.12 -10.88
C ASP A 33 0.90 4.27 -12.15
N SER A 34 0.34 4.82 -13.23
CA SER A 34 0.24 4.11 -14.52
C SER A 34 0.95 4.87 -15.63
N PHE A 35 1.72 4.13 -16.43
CA PHE A 35 2.38 4.66 -17.62
C PHE A 35 2.24 3.67 -18.76
N ASN A 36 1.61 4.09 -19.87
CA ASN A 36 1.45 3.30 -21.08
C ASN A 36 0.96 1.85 -20.81
N LYS A 37 -0.17 1.72 -20.09
CA LYS A 37 -0.78 0.44 -19.67
C LYS A 37 0.11 -0.46 -18.78
N THR A 38 1.20 0.09 -18.22
CA THR A 38 2.00 -0.55 -17.18
C THR A 38 1.71 0.12 -15.85
N LEU A 39 1.34 -0.66 -14.83
CA LEU A 39 1.14 -0.15 -13.47
C LEU A 39 2.43 -0.31 -12.70
N VAL A 40 2.87 0.76 -12.05
CA VAL A 40 4.02 0.77 -11.16
C VAL A 40 3.51 0.78 -9.73
N LEU A 41 3.79 -0.29 -8.99
CA LEU A 41 3.45 -0.40 -7.57
C LEU A 41 4.71 -0.27 -6.74
N GLU A 42 4.70 0.66 -5.79
CA GLU A 42 5.73 0.78 -4.77
C GLU A 42 5.17 0.31 -3.43
N ILE A 43 5.81 -0.71 -2.86
CA ILE A 43 5.42 -1.35 -1.61
C ILE A 43 6.62 -1.38 -0.67
N ASN A 44 6.37 -1.37 0.64
CA ASN A 44 7.43 -1.56 1.62
C ASN A 44 8.08 -2.95 1.45
N ALA A 45 9.37 -2.99 1.11
CA ALA A 45 10.09 -4.22 0.82
C ALA A 45 10.12 -5.17 2.02
N GLY A 46 10.15 -4.67 3.27
CA GLY A 46 10.14 -5.50 4.48
C GLY A 46 8.95 -6.46 4.56
N SER A 47 7.89 -6.16 3.83
CA SER A 47 6.66 -6.96 3.79
C SER A 47 6.64 -7.97 2.62
N VAL A 48 7.42 -7.75 1.56
CA VAL A 48 7.36 -8.51 0.29
C VAL A 48 8.71 -9.03 -0.19
N LEU A 49 9.70 -9.16 0.71
CA LEU A 49 11.08 -9.55 0.43
C LEU A 49 11.25 -10.83 -0.43
N TYR A 50 10.30 -11.77 -0.36
CA TYR A 50 10.38 -13.07 -1.05
C TYR A 50 9.35 -13.25 -2.18
N ALA A 51 8.47 -12.27 -2.40
CA ALA A 51 7.46 -12.36 -3.43
C ALA A 51 8.04 -11.92 -4.78
N SER A 52 8.42 -12.86 -5.64
CA SER A 52 8.84 -12.53 -7.01
C SER A 52 7.66 -12.08 -7.88
N LYS A 53 6.43 -12.45 -7.48
CA LYS A 53 5.17 -12.18 -8.16
C LYS A 53 4.11 -11.78 -7.15
N LEU A 54 3.23 -10.87 -7.56
CA LEU A 54 2.05 -10.45 -6.80
C LEU A 54 0.83 -10.45 -7.73
N GLU A 55 -0.32 -10.78 -7.18
CA GLU A 55 -1.60 -10.60 -7.86
C GLU A 55 -2.26 -9.36 -7.29
N ALA A 56 -2.56 -8.41 -8.16
CA ALA A 56 -3.32 -7.22 -7.82
C ALA A 56 -4.70 -7.29 -8.46
N ARG A 57 -5.73 -7.14 -7.64
CA ARG A 57 -7.12 -7.02 -8.05
C ARG A 57 -7.44 -5.54 -8.25
N LEU A 58 -7.98 -5.20 -9.40
CA LEU A 58 -8.39 -3.86 -9.79
C LEU A 58 -9.92 -3.82 -9.85
N VAL A 59 -10.54 -3.03 -8.99
CA VAL A 59 -11.98 -2.81 -8.96
C VAL A 59 -12.27 -1.40 -9.42
N ARG A 60 -13.05 -1.24 -10.50
CA ARG A 60 -13.38 0.09 -11.03
C ARG A 60 -14.20 0.87 -10.00
N LEU A 61 -13.76 2.09 -9.68
CA LEU A 61 -14.42 2.95 -8.68
C LEU A 61 -15.58 3.76 -9.27
N VAL A 62 -15.58 4.01 -10.58
CA VAL A 62 -16.56 4.86 -11.26
C VAL A 62 -17.18 4.11 -12.44
N GLY A 63 -18.50 3.94 -12.43
CA GLY A 63 -19.27 3.30 -13.52
C GLY A 63 -19.67 1.86 -13.21
N SER A 64 -19.51 0.96 -14.19
CA SER A 64 -19.77 -0.48 -14.01
C SER A 64 -18.73 -1.10 -13.06
N ARG A 65 -19.15 -2.09 -12.25
CA ARG A 65 -18.24 -2.90 -11.42
C ARG A 65 -17.46 -3.88 -12.30
N ALA A 66 -16.61 -3.34 -13.17
CA ALA A 66 -15.61 -4.12 -13.88
C ALA A 66 -14.47 -4.44 -12.92
N GLU A 67 -14.07 -5.71 -12.92
CA GLU A 67 -13.02 -6.24 -12.06
C GLU A 67 -11.96 -6.91 -12.92
N TYR A 68 -10.70 -6.58 -12.68
CA TYR A 68 -9.57 -7.12 -13.41
C TYR A 68 -8.55 -7.68 -12.42
N VAL A 69 -7.94 -8.82 -12.75
CA VAL A 69 -6.80 -9.36 -12.00
C VAL A 69 -5.56 -9.20 -12.86
N VAL A 70 -4.54 -8.52 -12.34
CA VAL A 70 -3.28 -8.29 -13.04
C VAL A 70 -2.13 -8.94 -12.29
N GLU A 71 -1.27 -9.63 -13.04
CA GLU A 71 -0.02 -10.18 -12.51
C GLU A 71 1.03 -9.07 -12.48
N CYS A 72 1.63 -8.85 -11.31
CA CYS A 72 2.69 -7.91 -11.05
C CYS A 72 3.99 -8.68 -10.82
N ARG A 73 5.08 -8.25 -11.45
CA ARG A 73 6.42 -8.86 -11.27
C ARG A 73 7.35 -7.90 -10.57
N LEU A 74 8.17 -8.44 -9.67
CA LEU A 74 9.20 -7.68 -9.00
C LEU A 74 10.19 -7.16 -10.05
N HIS A 75 10.37 -5.85 -10.11
CA HIS A 75 11.32 -5.21 -11.01
C HIS A 75 12.60 -4.82 -10.29
N SER A 76 12.49 -4.16 -9.13
CA SER A 76 13.66 -3.74 -8.37
C SER A 76 13.35 -3.51 -6.89
N ILE A 77 14.38 -3.64 -6.05
CA ILE A 77 14.37 -3.25 -4.64
C ILE A 77 15.38 -2.12 -4.47
N TYR A 78 14.98 -1.02 -3.80
CA TYR A 78 15.85 0.15 -3.60
C TYR A 78 15.60 0.83 -2.24
N GLY A 79 16.36 1.91 -1.99
CA GLY A 79 16.31 2.64 -0.72
C GLY A 79 16.86 1.84 0.45
N GLY A 80 17.82 0.94 0.19
CA GLY A 80 18.39 0.04 1.21
C GLY A 80 17.38 -1.00 1.70
N PHE A 81 16.69 -1.69 0.79
CA PHE A 81 15.65 -2.68 1.10
C PHE A 81 14.42 -2.12 1.82
N LYS A 82 14.14 -0.81 1.65
CA LYS A 82 12.92 -0.17 2.16
C LYS A 82 11.76 -0.28 1.18
N PHE A 83 12.02 -0.22 -0.12
CA PHE A 83 10.99 -0.18 -1.15
C PHE A 83 11.21 -1.29 -2.18
N ALA A 84 10.14 -2.01 -2.51
CA ALA A 84 10.07 -2.96 -3.60
C ALA A 84 9.13 -2.39 -4.68
N ARG A 85 9.62 -2.36 -5.92
CA ARG A 85 8.87 -1.91 -7.08
C ARG A 85 8.41 -3.09 -7.91
N TYR A 86 7.12 -3.16 -8.14
CA TYR A 86 6.49 -4.14 -9.01
C TYR A 86 5.94 -3.45 -10.25
N LEU A 87 6.02 -4.16 -11.37
CA LEU A 87 5.41 -3.76 -12.64
C LEU A 87 4.28 -4.72 -12.96
N CYS A 88 3.06 -4.21 -13.13
CA CYS A 88 1.90 -4.99 -13.54
C CYS A 88 1.52 -4.67 -14.97
N ASN A 89 1.19 -5.69 -15.73
CA ASN A 89 0.67 -5.53 -17.07
C ASN A 89 -0.84 -5.26 -17.02
N ALA A 90 -1.25 -4.04 -17.34
CA ALA A 90 -2.65 -3.62 -17.39
C ALA A 90 -3.13 -3.43 -18.85
N SER A 91 -2.53 -4.14 -19.81
CA SER A 91 -2.83 -4.00 -21.24
C SER A 91 -4.31 -4.25 -21.59
N ALA A 92 -4.95 -5.16 -20.87
CA ALA A 92 -6.35 -5.56 -21.01
C ALA A 92 -7.33 -4.71 -20.18
N VAL A 93 -6.83 -3.75 -19.38
CA VAL A 93 -7.67 -2.92 -18.51
C VAL A 93 -8.07 -1.65 -19.23
N GLU A 94 -9.35 -1.31 -19.18
CA GLU A 94 -9.86 -0.05 -19.74
C GLU A 94 -9.33 1.17 -18.97
N PRO A 95 -9.11 2.32 -19.62
CA PRO A 95 -8.76 3.56 -18.92
C PRO A 95 -9.82 3.96 -17.88
N GLY A 96 -9.38 4.37 -16.69
CA GLY A 96 -10.29 4.68 -15.59
C GLY A 96 -9.62 4.75 -14.22
N ILE A 97 -10.43 4.95 -13.19
CA ILE A 97 -9.98 4.99 -11.79
C ILE A 97 -10.35 3.66 -11.13
N TYR A 98 -9.36 3.00 -10.55
CA TYR A 98 -9.50 1.68 -9.95
C TYR A 98 -9.00 1.70 -8.50
N SER A 99 -9.72 1.01 -7.64
CA SER A 99 -9.19 0.56 -6.35
C SER A 99 -8.34 -0.69 -6.61
N LEU A 100 -7.13 -0.69 -6.07
CA LEU A 100 -6.17 -1.76 -6.17
C LEU A 100 -6.09 -2.48 -4.83
N GLU A 101 -6.35 -3.79 -4.84
CA GLU A 101 -6.25 -4.66 -3.68
C GLU A 101 -5.21 -5.76 -3.97
N ILE A 102 -4.22 -5.89 -3.10
CA ILE A 102 -3.27 -7.01 -3.11
C ILE A 102 -3.70 -7.94 -1.99
N ASN A 103 -3.92 -9.22 -2.29
CA ASN A 103 -4.40 -10.19 -1.29
C ASN A 103 -3.30 -11.08 -0.71
N TRP A 104 -2.16 -11.22 -1.39
CA TRP A 104 -1.04 -12.05 -0.95
C TRP A 104 0.30 -11.52 -1.47
N PRO A 105 1.39 -11.55 -0.68
CA PRO A 105 1.50 -12.02 0.70
C PRO A 105 1.09 -10.98 1.76
N LEU A 106 0.69 -9.77 1.34
CA LEU A 106 0.08 -8.78 2.23
C LEU A 106 -1.22 -8.26 1.66
N ARG A 107 -2.17 -8.03 2.58
CA ARG A 107 -3.32 -7.18 2.32
C ARG A 107 -2.88 -5.74 2.26
N ALA A 108 -2.95 -5.15 1.06
CA ALA A 108 -2.65 -3.76 0.86
C ALA A 108 -3.65 -3.18 -0.15
N GLU A 109 -4.17 -2.00 0.17
CA GLU A 109 -5.18 -1.31 -0.63
C GLU A 109 -4.65 0.06 -1.09
N GLY A 110 -4.97 0.43 -2.32
CA GLY A 110 -4.59 1.71 -2.91
C GLY A 110 -5.55 2.14 -4.01
N THR A 111 -5.32 3.33 -4.56
CA THR A 111 -6.06 3.83 -5.73
C THR A 111 -5.08 4.11 -6.84
N VAL A 112 -5.41 3.68 -8.05
CA VAL A 112 -4.61 3.92 -9.25
C VAL A 112 -5.48 4.47 -10.37
N ILE A 113 -4.91 5.39 -11.14
CA ILE A 113 -5.55 5.94 -12.34
C ILE A 113 -4.84 5.30 -13.53
N ILE A 114 -5.58 4.55 -14.33
CA ILE A 114 -5.10 3.92 -15.57
C ILE A 114 -5.40 4.86 -16.73
N ARG A 115 -4.35 5.32 -17.41
CA ARG A 115 -4.43 6.22 -18.58
C ARG A 115 -4.20 5.47 -19.87
#